data_AF-A0AAE0VDS3-F1
#
_entry.id   AF-A0AAE0VDS3-F1
#
_cell.length_a   1.000
_cell.length_b   1.000
_cell.length_c   1.000
_cell.angle_alpha   90.00
_cell.angle_beta   90.00
_cell.angle_gamma   90.00
#
_symmetry.space_group_name_H-M   'P 1'
#
loop_
_entity.id
_entity.type
_entity.pdbx_description
1 polymer ?
#
loop_
_entity_poly.entity_id
_entity_poly.type
_entity_poly.pdbx_seq_one_letter_code
_entity_poly.pdbx_strand_id
1 'polypeptide(L)'
;MPQPPEPGERQQLPLVRSLVSRLPAYVLFCNRSPRTVQLLWINFQGQPESYGQLKPQTGRRMDTFVGHPWMFRDAQTDDPMLVNNKEMYLPSALENGQVSVVNITLPVYSLRERCLQVVRKLVCMEDFSRLEIARTLQEDLAQKPNIQSDLRGISQRVEQRLLQNRETQNI
;
A
#
# COMPACT_ATOMS: atom_id res chain seq x y z
N MET A 1 -17.61 -4.22 -7.69
CA MET A 1 -16.24 -4.79 -7.59
C MET A 1 -15.99 -5.67 -8.79
N PRO A 2 -14.74 -5.73 -9.29
CA PRO A 2 -14.36 -6.64 -10.37
C PRO A 2 -14.54 -8.10 -9.97
N GLN A 3 -14.90 -8.94 -10.94
CA GLN A 3 -15.06 -10.38 -10.76
C GLN A 3 -13.69 -11.08 -10.70
N PRO A 4 -13.55 -12.19 -9.95
CA PRO A 4 -12.34 -12.99 -9.97
C PRO A 4 -12.09 -13.55 -11.38
N PRO A 5 -10.82 -13.74 -11.79
CA PRO A 5 -10.49 -14.36 -13.07
C PRO A 5 -10.99 -15.81 -13.10
N GLU A 6 -11.47 -16.24 -14.28
CA GLU A 6 -11.77 -17.65 -14.56
C GLU A 6 -10.49 -18.51 -14.43
N PRO A 7 -10.60 -19.77 -13.97
CA PRO A 7 -9.45 -20.63 -13.71
C PRO A 7 -8.74 -21.04 -15.02
N GLY A 8 -7.78 -20.22 -15.46
CA GLY A 8 -6.88 -20.49 -16.58
C GLY A 8 -5.42 -20.25 -16.16
N GLU A 9 -4.60 -21.29 -16.37
CA GLU A 9 -3.14 -21.39 -16.11
C GLU A 9 -2.67 -21.23 -14.65
N ARG A 10 -1.94 -22.25 -14.16
CA ARG A 10 -1.33 -22.27 -12.81
C ARG A 10 -0.14 -21.31 -12.72
N GLN A 11 -0.37 -20.01 -12.82
CA GLN A 11 0.60 -19.02 -12.36
C GLN A 11 0.62 -19.03 -10.83
N GLN A 12 1.81 -19.09 -10.24
CA GLN A 12 1.97 -18.92 -8.80
C GLN A 12 1.52 -17.50 -8.43
N LEU A 13 0.32 -17.41 -7.85
CA LEU A 13 -0.22 -16.14 -7.42
C LEU A 13 0.57 -15.60 -6.22
N PRO A 14 0.80 -14.28 -6.14
CA PRO A 14 1.49 -13.68 -5.01
C PRO A 14 0.73 -13.94 -3.69
N LEU A 15 1.47 -14.07 -2.59
CA LEU A 15 0.88 -14.31 -1.27
C LEU A 15 -0.03 -13.14 -0.84
N VAL A 16 0.39 -11.91 -1.14
CA VAL A 16 -0.38 -10.69 -0.87
C VAL A 16 -1.33 -10.44 -2.04
N ARG A 17 -2.59 -10.79 -1.83
CA ARG A 17 -3.70 -10.58 -2.78
C ARG A 17 -5.02 -10.75 -2.06
N SER A 18 -6.11 -10.32 -2.69
CA SER A 18 -7.44 -10.65 -2.21
C SER A 18 -7.76 -12.13 -2.39
N LEU A 19 -8.52 -12.68 -1.44
CA LEU A 19 -9.17 -13.98 -1.55
C LEU A 19 -10.65 -13.77 -1.84
N VAL A 20 -11.27 -14.72 -2.55
CA VAL A 20 -12.71 -14.69 -2.77
C VAL A 20 -13.42 -14.85 -1.43
N SER A 21 -14.01 -13.76 -0.96
CA SER A 21 -14.78 -13.70 0.28
C SER A 21 -16.21 -13.28 -0.02
N ARG A 22 -17.17 -13.93 0.64
CA ARG A 22 -18.60 -13.56 0.58
C ARG A 22 -19.03 -12.75 1.80
N LEU A 23 -18.10 -12.45 2.71
CA LEU A 23 -18.37 -11.70 3.92
C LEU A 23 -18.14 -10.20 3.65
N PRO A 24 -19.20 -9.38 3.54
CA PRO A 24 -19.04 -7.95 3.33
C PRO A 24 -18.39 -7.29 4.54
N ALA A 25 -17.62 -6.24 4.29
CA ALA A 25 -17.02 -5.37 5.29
C ALA A 25 -17.25 -3.92 4.89
N TYR A 26 -17.73 -3.11 5.85
CA TYR A 26 -18.03 -1.69 5.63
C TYR A 26 -17.01 -0.84 6.39
N VAL A 27 -16.29 0.01 5.66
CA VAL A 27 -15.17 0.77 6.21
C VAL A 27 -15.29 2.25 5.88
N LEU A 28 -14.86 3.10 6.79
CA LEU A 28 -14.75 4.54 6.57
C LEU A 28 -13.27 4.91 6.54
N PHE A 29 -12.74 5.10 5.34
CA PHE A 29 -11.38 5.61 5.15
C PHE A 29 -11.36 7.10 5.46
N CYS A 30 -10.55 7.52 6.42
CA CYS A 30 -10.38 8.90 6.85
C CYS A 30 -8.96 9.36 6.55
N ASN A 31 -8.79 10.27 5.59
CA ASN A 31 -7.51 10.88 5.32
C ASN A 31 -7.22 11.96 6.36
N ARG A 32 -6.38 11.64 7.34
CA ARG A 32 -5.92 12.58 8.38
C ARG A 32 -4.57 13.24 8.02
N SER A 33 -4.16 13.13 6.76
CA SER A 33 -2.92 13.71 6.26
C SER A 33 -3.17 15.00 5.47
N PRO A 34 -2.13 15.80 5.22
CA PRO A 34 -2.20 16.94 4.30
C PRO A 34 -2.10 16.55 2.82
N ARG A 35 -1.97 15.25 2.49
CA ARG A 35 -1.77 14.75 1.13
C ARG A 35 -3.09 14.33 0.50
N THR A 36 -3.20 14.43 -0.82
CA THR A 36 -4.25 13.71 -1.55
C THR A 36 -3.83 12.24 -1.61
N VAL A 37 -4.69 11.35 -1.13
CA VAL A 37 -4.38 9.92 -0.99
C VAL A 37 -5.06 9.11 -2.10
N GLN A 38 -4.30 8.28 -2.79
CA GLN A 38 -4.79 7.27 -3.71
C GLN A 38 -5.20 6.01 -2.92
N LEU A 39 -6.44 5.55 -3.11
CA LEU A 39 -6.97 4.33 -2.49
C LEU A 39 -6.70 3.14 -3.42
N LEU A 40 -6.00 2.12 -2.95
CA LEU A 40 -5.57 0.98 -3.78
C LEU A 40 -6.01 -0.34 -3.14
N TRP A 41 -6.86 -1.07 -3.86
CA TRP A 41 -7.25 -2.43 -3.52
C TRP A 41 -6.27 -3.40 -4.18
N ILE A 42 -5.77 -4.39 -3.44
CA ILE A 42 -4.93 -5.43 -4.03
C ILE A 42 -5.84 -6.55 -4.53
N ASN A 43 -6.00 -6.66 -5.84
CA ASN A 43 -6.97 -7.56 -6.47
C ASN A 43 -6.60 -9.04 -6.30
N PHE A 44 -7.38 -9.94 -6.92
CA PHE A 44 -7.21 -11.39 -6.82
C PHE A 44 -5.91 -11.90 -7.46
N GLN A 45 -5.26 -11.11 -8.30
CA GLN A 45 -3.97 -11.39 -8.93
C GLN A 45 -2.80 -10.70 -8.20
N GLY A 46 -3.07 -10.01 -7.10
CA GLY A 46 -2.06 -9.24 -6.37
C GLY A 46 -1.69 -7.91 -7.01
N GLN A 47 -2.47 -7.45 -7.98
CA GLN A 47 -2.25 -6.17 -8.65
C GLN A 47 -3.02 -5.05 -7.93
N PRO A 48 -2.41 -3.86 -7.78
CA PRO A 48 -3.09 -2.72 -7.18
C PRO A 48 -4.09 -2.11 -8.15
N GLU A 49 -5.34 -1.96 -7.71
CA GLU A 49 -6.42 -1.33 -8.44
C GLU A 49 -6.90 -0.07 -7.74
N SER A 50 -7.00 1.03 -8.50
CA SER A 50 -7.42 2.33 -8.00
C SER A 50 -8.93 2.39 -7.75
N TYR A 51 -9.31 2.79 -6.52
CA TYR A 51 -10.69 3.17 -6.17
C TYR A 51 -10.85 4.70 -6.05
N GLY A 52 -9.96 5.43 -6.71
CA GLY A 52 -9.93 6.88 -6.75
C GLY A 52 -9.20 7.52 -5.56
N GLN A 53 -9.27 8.85 -5.53
CA GLN A 53 -8.48 9.67 -4.61
C GLN A 53 -9.33 10.26 -3.49
N LEU A 54 -8.73 10.45 -2.32
CA LEU A 54 -9.30 11.05 -1.12
C LEU A 54 -8.54 12.33 -0.78
N LYS A 55 -9.24 13.47 -0.80
CA LYS A 55 -8.64 14.79 -0.51
C LYS A 55 -8.14 14.88 0.94
N PRO A 56 -7.20 15.80 1.24
CA PRO A 56 -6.77 16.06 2.62
C PRO A 56 -7.95 16.30 3.56
N GLN A 57 -7.89 15.73 4.76
CA GLN A 57 -8.89 15.92 5.82
C GLN A 57 -10.33 15.52 5.42
N THR A 58 -10.48 14.56 4.50
CA THR A 58 -11.79 14.03 4.08
C THR A 58 -11.93 12.54 4.36
N GLY A 59 -13.18 12.05 4.37
CA GLY A 59 -13.50 10.64 4.53
C GLY A 59 -14.31 10.07 3.38
N ARG A 60 -14.18 8.77 3.13
CA ARG A 60 -14.98 8.02 2.15
C ARG A 60 -15.40 6.68 2.72
N ARG A 61 -16.70 6.39 2.66
CA ARG A 61 -17.25 5.06 2.92
C ARG A 61 -16.87 4.13 1.77
N MET A 62 -16.45 2.92 2.11
CA MET A 62 -16.08 1.89 1.15
C MET A 62 -16.74 0.58 1.55
N ASP A 63 -17.37 -0.04 0.57
CA ASP A 63 -17.94 -1.37 0.67
C ASP A 63 -16.92 -2.34 0.08
N THR A 64 -16.45 -3.27 0.91
CA THR A 64 -15.42 -4.25 0.54
C THR A 64 -15.74 -5.60 1.16
N PHE A 65 -14.79 -6.53 1.17
CA PHE A 65 -14.97 -7.86 1.76
C PHE A 65 -13.86 -8.17 2.76
N VAL A 66 -14.17 -9.04 3.71
CA VAL A 66 -13.21 -9.52 4.70
C VAL A 66 -11.99 -10.13 3.99
N GLY A 67 -10.80 -9.72 4.39
CA GLY A 67 -9.53 -10.21 3.83
C GLY A 67 -9.06 -9.53 2.54
N HIS A 68 -9.78 -8.53 2.01
CA HIS A 68 -9.32 -7.75 0.86
C HIS A 68 -8.24 -6.73 1.28
N PRO A 69 -6.97 -6.85 0.83
CA PRO A 69 -5.93 -5.93 1.25
C PRO A 69 -6.09 -4.55 0.61
N TRP A 70 -5.90 -3.51 1.43
CA TRP A 70 -5.91 -2.11 1.00
C TRP A 70 -4.59 -1.44 1.35
N MET A 71 -4.06 -0.68 0.40
CA MET A 71 -2.88 0.17 0.55
C MET A 71 -3.21 1.60 0.12
N PHE A 72 -2.41 2.54 0.63
CA PHE A 72 -2.66 3.97 0.47
C PHE A 72 -1.36 4.67 0.07
N ARG A 73 -1.44 5.57 -0.91
CA ARG A 73 -0.29 6.26 -1.48
C ARG A 73 -0.55 7.75 -1.62
N ASP A 74 0.47 8.58 -1.57
CA ASP A 74 0.36 9.95 -2.07
C ASP A 74 0.02 9.88 -3.56
N ALA A 75 -1.06 10.54 -3.96
CA ALA A 75 -1.59 10.45 -5.32
C ALA A 75 -0.66 11.05 -6.39
N GLN A 76 0.30 11.89 -6.00
CA GLN A 76 1.23 12.55 -6.92
C GLN A 76 2.58 11.84 -6.99
N THR A 77 3.10 11.41 -5.84
CA THR A 77 4.49 10.90 -5.75
C THR A 77 4.58 9.39 -5.62
N ASP A 78 3.44 8.71 -5.45
CA ASP A 78 3.36 7.31 -5.03
C ASP A 78 4.11 7.05 -3.71
N ASP A 79 4.33 8.06 -2.86
CA ASP A 79 4.95 7.82 -1.54
C ASP A 79 4.00 6.96 -0.67
N PRO A 80 4.51 6.01 0.13
CA PRO A 80 3.70 5.21 1.04
C PRO A 80 3.00 6.07 2.09
N MET A 81 1.71 5.81 2.30
CA MET A 81 0.92 6.32 3.42
C MET A 81 0.65 5.20 4.42
N LEU A 82 0.52 5.53 5.70
CA LEU A 82 0.16 4.55 6.72
C LEU A 82 -1.34 4.50 6.92
N VAL A 83 -1.84 3.32 7.27
CA VAL A 83 -3.21 3.07 7.67
C VAL A 83 -3.24 2.45 9.06
N ASN A 84 -3.82 3.15 10.02
CA ASN A 84 -3.80 2.77 11.45
C ASN A 84 -2.38 2.37 11.91
N ASN A 85 -1.37 3.15 11.51
CA ASN A 85 0.06 2.91 11.77
C ASN A 85 0.64 1.63 11.14
N LYS A 86 0.01 1.09 10.09
CA LYS A 86 0.48 -0.09 9.33
C LYS A 86 0.58 0.25 7.84
N GLU A 87 1.33 -0.54 7.08
CA GLU A 87 1.49 -0.37 5.62
C GLU A 87 0.24 -0.80 4.83
N MET A 88 -0.60 -1.64 5.45
CA MET A 88 -1.72 -2.30 4.80
C MET A 88 -2.88 -2.48 5.77
N TYR A 89 -4.09 -2.35 5.24
CA TYR A 89 -5.32 -2.61 5.96
C TYR A 89 -5.99 -3.87 5.43
N LEU A 90 -6.40 -4.74 6.34
CA LEU A 90 -7.19 -5.93 6.05
C LEU A 90 -8.53 -5.79 6.78
N PRO A 91 -9.65 -5.63 6.06
CA PRO A 91 -10.97 -5.62 6.66
C PRO A 91 -11.24 -6.94 7.39
N SER A 92 -11.71 -6.84 8.63
CA SER A 92 -12.21 -7.95 9.43
C SER A 92 -13.74 -8.02 9.34
N ALA A 93 -14.33 -9.13 9.80
CA ALA A 93 -15.77 -9.24 9.91
C ALA A 93 -16.32 -8.14 10.83
N LEU A 94 -17.54 -7.67 10.54
CA LEU A 94 -18.20 -6.68 11.39
C LEU A 94 -18.45 -7.26 12.78
N GLU A 95 -17.83 -6.66 13.79
CA GLU A 95 -18.31 -6.79 15.16
C GLU A 95 -19.54 -5.86 15.29
N ASN A 96 -20.71 -6.47 15.49
CA ASN A 96 -21.96 -5.78 15.86
C ASN A 96 -22.50 -4.74 14.85
N GLY A 97 -22.17 -4.85 13.56
CA GLY A 97 -22.68 -3.95 12.52
C GLY A 97 -22.04 -2.56 12.48
N GLN A 98 -20.96 -2.33 13.26
CA GLN A 98 -20.27 -1.05 13.30
C GLN A 98 -19.32 -0.87 12.10
N VAL A 99 -19.36 0.30 11.46
CA VAL A 99 -18.42 0.68 10.40
C VAL A 99 -17.03 0.85 11.00
N SER A 100 -16.03 0.15 10.45
CA SER A 100 -14.65 0.30 10.88
C SER A 100 -14.09 1.64 10.41
N VAL A 101 -13.70 2.51 11.34
CA VAL A 101 -13.02 3.77 11.02
C VAL A 101 -11.54 3.50 10.84
N VAL A 102 -11.02 3.88 9.67
CA VAL A 102 -9.67 3.55 9.23
C VAL A 102 -8.95 4.84 8.92
N ASN A 103 -7.94 5.18 9.72
CA ASN A 103 -7.24 6.44 9.64
C ASN A 103 -6.00 6.29 8.76
N ILE A 104 -5.92 7.12 7.72
CA ILE A 104 -4.77 7.21 6.83
C ILE A 104 -3.94 8.42 7.24
N THR A 105 -2.66 8.20 7.51
CA THR A 105 -1.74 9.21 8.06
C THR A 105 -0.44 9.26 7.27
N LEU A 106 0.24 10.40 7.35
CA LEU A 106 1.61 10.52 6.88
C LEU A 106 2.52 9.68 7.79
N PRO A 107 3.42 8.83 7.25
CA PRO A 107 4.46 8.21 8.05
C PRO A 107 5.43 9.25 8.58
N VAL A 108 6.10 8.90 9.69
CA VAL A 108 7.31 9.61 10.12
C VAL A 108 8.46 9.11 9.25
N TYR A 109 8.69 9.81 8.14
CA TYR A 109 9.82 9.52 7.26
C TYR A 109 11.15 9.78 8.00
N SER A 110 12.18 9.01 7.66
CA SER A 110 13.54 9.38 8.00
C SER A 110 13.90 10.74 7.37
N LEU A 111 14.86 11.45 7.96
CA LEU A 111 15.34 12.70 7.40
C LEU A 111 15.83 12.52 5.95
N ARG A 112 16.50 11.39 5.67
CA ARG A 112 16.97 11.03 4.32
C ARG A 112 15.82 10.96 3.33
N GLU A 113 14.79 10.15 3.62
CA GLU A 113 13.62 10.00 2.74
C GLU A 113 12.90 11.32 2.53
N ARG A 114 12.75 12.12 3.61
CA ARG A 114 12.09 13.42 3.52
C ARG A 114 12.86 14.39 2.64
N CYS A 115 14.19 14.42 2.73
CA CYS A 115 15.04 15.21 1.85
C CYS A 115 14.88 14.77 0.38
N LEU A 116 14.89 13.46 0.11
CA LEU A 116 14.69 12.92 -1.24
C LEU A 116 13.34 13.36 -1.83
N GLN A 117 12.26 13.30 -1.05
CA GLN A 117 10.93 13.76 -1.47
C GLN A 117 10.92 15.25 -1.83
N VAL A 118 11.59 16.09 -1.04
CA VAL A 118 11.64 17.54 -1.29
C VAL A 118 12.46 17.83 -2.55
N VAL A 119 13.63 17.21 -2.70
CA VAL A 119 14.49 17.41 -3.88
C VAL A 119 13.79 16.95 -5.16
N ARG A 120 13.14 15.78 -5.16
CA ARG A 120 12.35 15.29 -6.31
C ARG A 120 11.22 16.23 -6.73
N LYS A 121 10.71 17.06 -5.81
CA LYS A 121 9.68 18.07 -6.11
C LYS A 121 10.27 19.35 -6.73
N LEU A 122 11.52 19.67 -6.41
CA LEU A 122 12.17 20.92 -6.81
C LEU A 122 13.04 20.79 -8.07
N VAL A 123 13.53 19.58 -8.36
CA VAL A 123 14.49 19.32 -9.44
C VAL A 123 13.91 18.31 -10.42
N CYS A 124 14.06 18.57 -11.72
CA CYS A 124 13.67 17.65 -12.79
C CYS A 124 14.52 16.38 -12.74
N MET A 125 13.95 15.24 -13.15
CA MET A 125 14.64 13.95 -13.02
C MET A 125 15.91 13.85 -13.87
N GLU A 126 15.97 14.58 -14.98
CA GLU A 126 17.11 14.67 -15.89
C GLU A 126 18.30 15.38 -15.24
N ASP A 127 18.05 16.25 -14.25
CA ASP A 127 19.08 17.05 -13.58
C ASP A 127 19.61 16.41 -12.30
N PHE A 128 19.07 15.28 -11.85
CA PHE A 128 19.55 14.61 -10.61
C PHE A 128 21.03 14.27 -10.66
N SER A 129 21.56 13.87 -11.82
CA SER A 129 22.97 13.53 -12.04
C SER A 129 23.90 14.75 -12.00
N ARG A 130 23.35 15.96 -12.13
CA ARG A 130 24.09 17.23 -12.14
C ARG A 130 24.20 17.86 -10.75
N LEU A 131 23.46 17.35 -9.77
CA LEU A 131 23.51 17.84 -8.39
C LEU A 131 24.89 17.55 -7.79
N GLU A 132 25.49 18.55 -7.14
CA GLU A 132 26.80 18.46 -6.46
C GLU A 132 26.70 17.70 -5.12
N ILE A 133 26.18 16.48 -5.17
CA ILE A 133 26.01 15.56 -4.03
C ILE A 133 26.64 14.21 -4.35
N ALA A 134 26.80 13.35 -3.33
CA ALA A 134 27.33 12.01 -3.52
C ALA A 134 26.52 11.21 -4.58
N ARG A 135 27.20 10.45 -5.43
CA ARG A 135 26.58 9.64 -6.50
C ARG A 135 25.48 8.72 -5.96
N THR A 136 25.68 8.13 -4.79
CA THR A 136 24.68 7.28 -4.13
C THR A 136 23.38 8.02 -3.83
N LEU A 137 23.43 9.32 -3.50
CA LEU A 137 22.23 10.14 -3.30
C LEU A 137 21.56 10.53 -4.64
N GLN A 138 22.34 10.69 -5.71
CA GLN A 138 21.78 10.90 -7.05
C GLN A 138 21.02 9.64 -7.52
N GLU A 139 21.59 8.46 -7.28
CA GLU A 139 20.95 7.16 -7.53
C GLU A 139 19.69 6.99 -6.68
N ASP A 140 19.74 7.32 -5.39
CA ASP A 140 18.56 7.34 -4.53
C ASP A 140 17.46 8.24 -5.09
N LEU A 141 17.79 9.47 -5.53
CA LEU A 141 16.82 10.40 -6.11
C LEU A 141 16.12 9.82 -7.34
N ALA A 142 16.87 9.09 -8.19
CA ALA A 142 16.33 8.42 -9.37
C ALA A 142 15.36 7.27 -9.02
N GLN A 143 15.53 6.62 -7.87
CA GLN A 143 14.66 5.52 -7.41
C GLN A 143 13.33 6.04 -6.84
N LYS A 144 12.33 6.25 -7.69
CA LYS A 144 11.00 6.72 -7.25
C LYS A 144 10.26 5.65 -6.40
N PRO A 145 9.43 6.08 -5.44
CA PRO A 145 8.49 5.18 -4.77
C PRO A 145 7.65 4.41 -5.80
N ASN A 146 7.43 3.12 -5.54
CA ASN A 146 6.67 2.25 -6.44
C ASN A 146 5.93 1.17 -5.63
N ILE A 147 4.60 1.19 -5.68
CA ILE A 147 3.76 0.24 -4.96
C ILE A 147 4.07 -1.23 -5.32
N GLN A 148 4.45 -1.53 -6.55
CA GLN A 148 4.80 -2.90 -6.95
C GLN A 148 6.06 -3.38 -6.22
N SER A 149 7.06 -2.50 -6.03
CA SER A 149 8.25 -2.83 -5.26
C SER A 149 7.91 -3.09 -3.80
N ASP A 150 7.00 -2.29 -3.23
CA ASP A 150 6.55 -2.45 -1.85
C ASP A 150 5.74 -3.73 -1.66
N LEU A 151 4.83 -4.06 -2.59
CA LEU A 151 4.08 -5.32 -2.60
C LEU A 151 4.99 -6.55 -2.67
N ARG A 152 6.04 -6.50 -3.50
CA ARG A 152 7.07 -7.56 -3.54
C ARG A 152 7.77 -7.69 -2.20
N GLY A 153 8.18 -6.57 -1.60
CA GLY A 153 8.82 -6.56 -0.28
C GLY A 153 7.92 -7.12 0.83
N ILE A 154 6.63 -6.75 0.85
CA ILE A 154 5.65 -7.31 1.79
C ILE A 154 5.47 -8.81 1.55
N SER A 155 5.34 -9.25 0.29
CA SER A 155 5.16 -10.67 -0.05
C SER A 155 6.33 -11.53 0.43
N GLN A 156 7.57 -11.07 0.23
CA GLN A 156 8.76 -11.75 0.73
C GLN A 156 8.78 -11.84 2.26
N ARG A 157 8.43 -10.76 2.97
CA ARG A 157 8.31 -10.77 4.44
C ARG A 157 7.25 -11.75 4.93
N VAL A 158 6.13 -11.86 4.22
CA VAL A 158 5.06 -12.82 4.53
C VAL A 158 5.55 -14.25 4.31
N GLU A 159 6.21 -14.53 3.19
CA GLU A 159 6.77 -15.84 2.88
C GLU A 159 7.75 -16.32 3.96
N GLN A 160 8.70 -15.47 4.32
CA GLN A 160 9.69 -15.75 5.37
C GLN A 160 9.03 -16.09 6.71
N ARG A 161 8.00 -15.33 7.12
CA ARG A 161 7.26 -15.60 8.36
C ARG A 161 6.51 -16.92 8.31
N LEU A 162 5.92 -17.28 7.16
CA LEU A 162 5.23 -18.56 7.00
C LEU A 162 6.19 -19.74 7.10
N LEU A 163 7.40 -19.63 6.54
CA LEU A 163 8.44 -20.65 6.65
C LEU A 163 8.89 -20.83 8.11
N GLN A 164 9.21 -19.73 8.81
CA GLN A 164 9.61 -19.75 10.22
C GLN A 164 8.54 -20.39 11.13
N ASN A 165 7.26 -20.07 10.89
CA ASN A 165 6.16 -20.65 11.66
C ASN A 165 6.04 -22.17 11.46
N ARG A 166 6.33 -22.67 10.25
CA ARG A 166 6.29 -24.11 9.96
C ARG A 166 7.44 -24.86 10.64
N GLU A 167 8.63 -24.26 10.67
CA GLU A 167 9.79 -24.84 11.37
C GLU A 167 9.56 -24.93 12.87
N THR A 168 8.92 -23.91 13.46
CA THR A 168 8.62 -23.86 14.90
C THR A 168 7.52 -24.85 15.31
N GLN A 169 6.62 -25.25 14.41
CA GLN A 169 5.57 -26.24 14.67
C GLN A 169 6.01 -27.69 14.50
N ASN A 170 7.21 -27.93 13.93
CA ASN A 170 7.79 -29.25 13.71
C ASN A 170 8.83 -29.64 14.78
N ILE A 171 8.89 -28.88 15.89
CA ILE A 171 9.72 -29.10 17.08
C ILE A 171 8.80 -29.30 18.28
#